data_AF-A0AAU5G313-F1
#
_entry.id   AF-A0AAU5G313-F1
#
_cell.length_a   1.000
_cell.length_b   1.000
_cell.length_c   1.000
_cell.angle_alpha   90.00
_cell.angle_beta   90.00
_cell.angle_gamma   90.00
#
_symmetry.space_group_name_H-M   'P 1'
#
loop_
_entity.id
_entity.type
_entity.pdbx_description
1 polymer ?
#
loop_
_entity_poly.entity_id
_entity_poly.type
_entity_poly.pdbx_seq_one_letter_code
_entity_poly.pdbx_strand_id
1 'polypeptide(L)'
;MLTGRLWDNATARDLIDKLPVTVEFSDHQNMEKTGPLPEELSTQGMPAGEDPSPGDIGYYAPGGDLVFYYGDVPYYDGILRIGQFDGDMDAIADQENGFTARVEPAD
;
A
#
# COMPACT_ATOMS: atom_id res chain seq x y z
N MET A 1 -1.80 -6.15 14.82
CA MET A 1 -1.15 -4.84 14.64
C MET A 1 0.14 -5.09 13.89
N LEU A 2 0.31 -4.46 12.75
CA LEU A 2 1.51 -4.53 11.92
C LEU A 2 1.98 -3.09 11.73
N THR A 3 3.28 -2.84 11.89
CA THR A 3 3.87 -1.52 11.69
C THR A 3 4.68 -1.52 10.41
N GLY A 4 4.92 -0.33 9.87
CA GLY A 4 5.77 -0.12 8.73
C GLY A 4 6.33 1.28 8.72
N ARG A 5 7.26 1.52 7.81
CA ARG A 5 7.85 2.84 7.54
C ARG A 5 7.47 3.29 6.16
N LEU A 6 7.05 4.55 6.04
CA LEU A 6 6.89 5.21 4.75
C LEU A 6 8.22 5.85 4.33
N TRP A 7 8.47 5.89 3.03
CA TRP A 7 9.65 6.51 2.44
C TRP A 7 9.47 8.03 2.31
N ASP A 8 10.58 8.77 2.19
CA ASP A 8 10.52 10.22 1.93
C ASP A 8 10.25 10.49 0.43
N ASN A 9 8.99 10.28 0.02
CA ASN A 9 8.52 10.62 -1.31
C ASN A 9 7.18 11.39 -1.25
N ALA A 10 6.76 11.97 -2.38
CA ALA A 10 5.56 12.82 -2.40
C ALA A 10 4.29 12.05 -2.03
N THR A 11 4.15 10.83 -2.51
CA THR A 11 2.97 9.99 -2.30
C THR A 11 2.83 9.55 -0.85
N ALA A 12 3.93 9.12 -0.22
CA ALA A 12 3.98 8.78 1.20
C ALA A 12 3.63 9.97 2.11
N ARG A 13 4.17 11.16 1.82
CA ARG A 13 3.88 12.37 2.61
C ARG A 13 2.40 12.77 2.51
N ASP A 14 1.84 12.69 1.31
CA ASP A 14 0.42 13.00 1.11
C ASP A 14 -0.50 11.95 1.77
N LEU A 15 -0.10 10.67 1.81
CA LEU A 15 -0.80 9.67 2.62
C LEU A 15 -0.79 10.06 4.10
N ILE A 16 0.37 10.44 4.65
CA ILE A 16 0.52 10.85 6.06
C ILE A 16 -0.42 12.01 6.40
N ASP A 17 -0.52 13.01 5.54
CA ASP A 17 -1.39 14.18 5.74
C ASP A 17 -2.90 13.81 5.75
N LYS A 18 -3.26 12.66 5.16
CA LYS A 18 -4.62 12.13 5.10
C LYS A 18 -4.93 11.08 6.17
N LEU A 19 -3.95 10.65 6.97
CA LEU A 19 -4.17 9.70 8.06
C LEU A 19 -4.95 10.33 9.25
N PRO A 20 -5.74 9.54 9.99
CA PRO A 20 -6.00 8.12 9.79
C PRO A 20 -7.01 7.85 8.67
N VAL A 21 -6.83 6.75 7.94
CA VAL A 21 -7.79 6.23 6.96
C VAL A 21 -8.27 4.85 7.35
N THR A 22 -9.49 4.50 6.96
CA THR A 22 -10.04 3.14 7.09
C THR A 22 -10.34 2.63 5.68
N VAL A 23 -9.73 1.52 5.32
CA VAL A 23 -9.76 0.98 3.96
C VAL A 23 -10.23 -0.47 4.02
N GLU A 24 -11.20 -0.82 3.17
CA GLU A 24 -11.58 -2.21 2.91
C GLU A 24 -10.70 -2.76 1.79
N PHE A 25 -10.05 -3.89 2.06
CA PHE A 25 -9.08 -4.50 1.17
C PHE A 25 -9.62 -5.76 0.52
N SER A 26 -9.39 -5.89 -0.78
CA SER A 26 -9.62 -7.10 -1.56
C SER A 26 -8.32 -7.81 -1.89
N ASP A 27 -8.37 -9.12 -2.00
CA ASP A 27 -7.24 -9.92 -2.47
C ASP A 27 -7.13 -9.86 -3.99
N HIS A 28 -5.93 -9.60 -4.49
CA HIS A 28 -5.62 -9.65 -5.89
C HIS A 28 -4.57 -10.73 -6.16
N GLN A 29 -5.02 -11.77 -6.88
CA GLN A 29 -4.20 -12.85 -7.42
C GLN A 29 -3.32 -13.61 -6.39
N ASN A 30 -3.70 -13.62 -5.12
CA ASN A 30 -2.89 -14.16 -4.02
C ASN A 30 -1.49 -13.52 -3.89
N MET A 31 -1.35 -12.25 -4.22
CA MET A 31 -0.06 -11.55 -4.23
C MET A 31 -0.13 -10.20 -3.51
N GLU A 32 -1.25 -9.49 -3.60
CA GLU A 32 -1.41 -8.17 -3.01
C GLU A 32 -2.82 -8.01 -2.44
N LYS A 33 -2.93 -7.18 -1.40
CA LYS A 33 -4.22 -6.68 -0.92
C LYS A 33 -4.36 -5.23 -1.39
N THR A 34 -5.45 -4.89 -2.06
CA THR A 34 -5.69 -3.52 -2.56
C THR A 34 -6.99 -2.95 -2.01
N GLY A 35 -7.02 -1.65 -1.76
CA GLY A 35 -8.25 -0.97 -1.36
C GLY A 35 -8.23 0.52 -1.68
N PRO A 36 -9.37 1.09 -2.10
CA PRO A 36 -9.43 2.48 -2.55
C PRO A 36 -9.24 3.46 -1.39
N LEU A 37 -8.44 4.49 -1.63
CA LEU A 37 -8.38 5.64 -0.74
C LEU A 37 -9.55 6.60 -1.03
N PRO A 38 -10.04 7.33 -0.01
CA PRO A 38 -11.13 8.30 -0.21
C PRO A 38 -10.72 9.47 -1.12
N GLU A 39 -9.42 9.76 -1.22
CA GLU A 39 -8.85 10.79 -2.07
C GLU A 39 -7.56 10.29 -2.72
N GLU A 40 -7.32 10.69 -3.97
CA GLU A 40 -6.08 10.38 -4.68
C GLU A 40 -4.85 10.98 -3.97
N LEU A 41 -3.71 10.31 -4.09
CA LEU A 41 -2.44 10.80 -3.59
C LEU A 41 -1.63 11.47 -4.70
N SER A 42 -0.84 12.47 -4.32
CA SER A 42 0.16 13.09 -5.19
C SER A 42 1.17 12.05 -5.69
N THR A 43 1.38 12.01 -7.00
CA THR A 43 2.39 11.15 -7.66
C THR A 43 3.60 11.96 -8.13
N GLN A 44 3.72 13.21 -7.67
CA GLN A 44 4.76 14.12 -8.15
C GLN A 44 6.17 13.56 -7.89
N GLY A 45 6.95 13.40 -8.96
CA GLY A 45 8.33 12.92 -8.89
C GLY A 45 8.47 11.42 -8.69
N MET A 46 7.36 10.67 -8.68
CA MET A 46 7.38 9.21 -8.69
C MET A 46 7.67 8.68 -10.11
N PRO A 47 8.24 7.47 -10.23
CA PRO A 47 8.40 6.81 -11.52
C PRO A 47 7.05 6.48 -12.18
N ALA A 48 7.08 6.10 -13.46
CA ALA A 48 5.88 5.70 -14.19
C ALA A 48 5.28 4.36 -13.69
N GLY A 49 6.09 3.53 -13.05
CA GLY A 49 5.74 2.23 -12.47
C GLY A 49 6.95 1.65 -11.74
N GLU A 50 6.72 0.60 -10.96
CA GLU A 50 7.74 -0.08 -10.16
C GLU A 50 7.46 -1.59 -10.06
N ASP A 51 8.47 -2.32 -9.58
CA ASP A 51 8.51 -3.76 -9.35
C ASP A 51 8.59 -4.02 -7.83
N PRO A 52 7.46 -4.20 -7.13
CA PRO A 52 7.42 -4.33 -5.68
C PRO A 52 7.82 -5.73 -5.19
N SER A 53 8.41 -5.77 -4.01
CA SER A 53 8.73 -7.02 -3.31
C SER A 53 7.71 -7.30 -2.20
N PRO A 54 7.52 -8.57 -1.79
CA PRO A 54 6.79 -8.88 -0.56
C PRO A 54 7.30 -8.05 0.61
N GLY A 55 6.39 -7.42 1.36
CA GLY A 55 6.72 -6.47 2.42
C GLY A 55 6.54 -5.01 2.02
N ASP A 56 6.54 -4.69 0.74
CA ASP A 56 6.36 -3.32 0.27
C ASP A 56 4.93 -2.82 0.52
N ILE A 57 4.83 -1.52 0.78
CA ILE A 57 3.57 -0.75 0.81
C ILE A 57 3.56 0.09 -0.46
N GLY A 58 2.48 -0.02 -1.24
CA GLY A 58 2.33 0.68 -2.50
C GLY A 58 1.11 1.58 -2.59
N TYR A 59 1.10 2.37 -3.64
CA TYR A 59 -0.06 3.10 -4.14
C TYR A 59 -0.20 2.80 -5.63
N TYR A 60 -1.35 2.28 -6.04
CA TYR A 60 -1.66 2.04 -7.45
C TYR A 60 -2.37 3.28 -8.02
N ALA A 61 -1.60 4.14 -8.68
CA ALA A 61 -2.05 5.45 -9.12
C ALA A 61 -3.26 5.46 -10.08
N PRO A 62 -3.41 4.50 -11.03
CA PRO A 62 -4.59 4.46 -11.90
C PRO A 62 -5.90 4.16 -11.18
N GLY A 63 -5.85 3.44 -10.05
CA GLY A 63 -7.02 3.06 -9.25
C GLY A 63 -7.25 3.96 -8.03
N GLY A 64 -6.22 4.67 -7.56
CA GLY A 64 -6.29 5.38 -6.29
C GLY A 64 -6.19 4.45 -5.07
N ASP A 65 -5.60 3.26 -5.25
CA ASP A 65 -5.62 2.21 -4.24
C ASP A 65 -4.37 2.21 -3.38
N LEU A 66 -4.54 2.03 -2.07
CA LEU A 66 -3.48 1.60 -1.17
C LEU A 66 -3.24 0.10 -1.37
N VAL A 67 -1.98 -0.31 -1.45
CA VAL A 67 -1.59 -1.68 -1.79
C VAL A 67 -0.64 -2.26 -0.75
N PHE A 68 -0.90 -3.48 -0.30
CA PHE A 68 -0.02 -4.26 0.57
C PHE A 68 0.46 -5.51 -0.16
N TYR A 69 1.76 -5.57 -0.46
CA TYR A 69 2.37 -6.68 -1.19
C TYR A 69 2.81 -7.78 -0.24
N TYR A 70 2.29 -9.00 -0.44
CA TYR A 70 2.67 -10.19 0.33
C TYR A 70 3.18 -11.35 -0.55
N GLY A 71 3.04 -11.23 -1.87
CA GLY A 71 3.63 -12.10 -2.89
C GLY A 71 4.42 -11.31 -3.94
N ASP A 72 4.99 -12.03 -4.91
CA ASP A 72 5.83 -11.46 -5.98
C ASP A 72 4.96 -10.90 -7.10
N VAL A 73 4.99 -9.58 -7.30
CA VAL A 73 4.26 -8.87 -8.35
C VAL A 73 5.29 -8.22 -9.28
N PRO A 74 5.26 -8.53 -10.60
CA PRO A 74 6.22 -7.95 -11.53
C PRO A 74 5.97 -6.45 -11.72
N TYR A 75 6.94 -5.77 -12.33
CA TYR A 75 6.79 -4.39 -12.78
C TYR A 75 5.45 -4.12 -13.47
N TYR A 76 4.76 -3.06 -13.05
CA TYR A 76 3.56 -2.57 -13.72
C TYR A 76 3.47 -1.03 -13.67
N ASP A 77 2.94 -0.45 -14.75
CA ASP A 77 2.75 1.01 -14.83
C ASP A 77 1.71 1.47 -13.80
N GLY A 78 2.07 2.48 -13.02
CA GLY A 78 1.24 3.05 -11.96
C GLY A 78 1.45 2.44 -10.58
N ILE A 79 2.24 1.38 -10.43
CA ILE A 79 2.69 0.93 -9.10
C ILE A 79 3.73 1.91 -8.57
N LEU A 80 3.43 2.52 -7.43
CA LEU A 80 4.34 3.42 -6.73
C LEU A 80 4.62 2.83 -5.35
N ARG A 81 5.89 2.55 -5.05
CA ARG A 81 6.28 2.05 -3.73
C ARG A 81 6.48 3.24 -2.78
N ILE A 82 5.80 3.18 -1.64
CA ILE A 82 5.70 4.29 -0.69
C ILE A 82 6.19 3.92 0.71
N GLY A 83 6.47 2.65 0.96
CA GLY A 83 6.97 2.20 2.25
C GLY A 83 7.20 0.71 2.31
N GLN A 84 7.43 0.22 3.52
CA GLN A 84 7.65 -1.19 3.79
C GLN A 84 7.17 -1.54 5.20
N PHE A 85 6.60 -2.72 5.38
CA PHE A 85 6.26 -3.27 6.69
C PHE A 85 7.51 -3.76 7.45
N ASP A 86 7.40 -3.80 8.78
CA ASP A 86 8.47 -4.27 9.69
C ASP A 86 8.35 -5.74 10.10
N GLY A 87 7.23 -6.38 9.76
CA GLY A 87 6.90 -7.74 10.18
C GLY A 87 6.77 -8.72 9.02
N ASP A 88 6.42 -9.95 9.37
CA ASP A 88 6.15 -11.01 8.40
C ASP A 88 4.84 -10.74 7.64
N MET A 89 4.84 -11.11 6.37
CA MET A 89 3.71 -10.91 5.48
C MET A 89 2.57 -11.91 5.69
N ASP A 90 2.79 -12.97 6.48
CA ASP A 90 1.72 -13.85 6.96
C ASP A 90 0.55 -13.07 7.57
N ALA A 91 0.83 -11.98 8.31
CA ALA A 91 -0.19 -11.13 8.91
C ALA A 91 -1.12 -10.44 7.89
N ILE A 92 -0.64 -10.21 6.66
CA ILE A 92 -1.40 -9.68 5.53
C ILE A 92 -1.98 -10.83 4.68
N ALA A 93 -1.18 -11.86 4.40
CA ALA A 93 -1.56 -13.00 3.58
C ALA A 93 -2.77 -13.75 4.16
N ASP A 94 -2.79 -13.96 5.48
CA ASP A 94 -3.85 -14.67 6.20
C ASP A 94 -5.16 -13.88 6.30
N GLN A 95 -5.20 -12.60 5.90
CA GLN A 95 -6.42 -11.82 5.91
C GLN A 95 -7.41 -12.29 4.84
N GLU A 96 -8.68 -12.45 5.24
CA GLU A 96 -9.76 -12.78 4.33
C GLU A 96 -10.03 -11.63 3.35
N ASN A 97 -10.54 -11.96 2.16
CA ASN A 97 -10.97 -10.95 1.20
C ASN A 97 -12.12 -10.10 1.79
N GLY A 98 -12.01 -8.76 1.68
CA GLY A 98 -12.98 -7.82 2.25
C GLY A 98 -12.67 -7.42 3.69
N PHE A 99 -11.49 -7.72 4.22
CA PHE A 99 -11.10 -7.24 5.54
C PHE A 99 -10.94 -5.71 5.55
N THR A 100 -11.28 -5.09 6.67
CA THR A 100 -11.07 -3.65 6.87
C THR A 100 -9.85 -3.41 7.75
N ALA A 101 -8.97 -2.51 7.34
CA ALA A 101 -7.85 -2.05 8.15
C ALA A 101 -7.92 -0.54 8.37
N ARG A 102 -7.60 -0.12 9.59
CA ARG A 102 -7.34 1.28 9.92
C ARG A 102 -5.84 1.52 9.85
N VAL A 103 -5.43 2.50 9.05
CA VAL A 103 -4.04 2.94 8.90
C VAL A 103 -3.91 4.28 9.60
N GLU A 104 -2.93 4.39 10.50
CA GLU A 104 -2.70 5.58 11.31
C GLU A 104 -1.21 5.73 11.66
N PRO A 105 -0.74 6.93 12.06
CA PRO A 105 0.63 7.11 12.51
C PRO A 105 0.91 6.23 13.74
N ALA A 106 2.09 5.61 13.78
CA ALA A 106 2.55 4.92 14.97
C ALA A 106 2.91 5.92 16.08
N ASP A 107 2.68 5.53 17.35
CA ASP A 107 3.03 6.31 18.55
C ASP A 107 4.54 6.42 18.81
#